data_AF-A0A544Y134-F1
#
_entry.id   AF-A0A544Y134-F1
#
_cell.length_a   1.000
_cell.length_b   1.000
_cell.length_c   1.000
_cell.angle_alpha   90.00
_cell.angle_beta   90.00
_cell.angle_gamma   90.00
#
_symmetry.space_group_name_H-M   'P 1'
#
loop_
_entity.id
_entity.type
_entity.pdbx_description
1 polymer ?
#
loop_
_entity_poly.entity_id
_entity_poly.type
_entity_poly.pdbx_seq_one_letter_code
_entity_poly.pdbx_strand_id
1 'polypeptide(L)'
;MVCCDRHEDAGGIIIEELYREHWALVCGFLLRRTRDPHLAEDLAQETFVKATRALLGWRGGNPAAWLLVIARNVLVDQVRRHRRELDLPHPDELGVPPLHVESLAVRDALDRLPEEHRRLLTLVYFEGFSLVEVAAMTGRKHTAVKTAVWRARAAFADLYGGPHD
;
A
#
# COMPACT_ATOMS: atom_id res chain seq x y z
N MET A 1 6.84 24.89 33.71
CA MET A 1 5.50 25.14 33.14
C MET A 1 5.51 24.60 31.72
N VAL A 2 5.38 23.27 31.60
CA VAL A 2 5.26 22.59 30.31
C VAL A 2 3.78 22.32 30.14
N CYS A 3 3.15 22.98 29.17
CA CYS A 3 1.78 22.69 28.78
C CYS A 3 1.77 21.29 28.15
N CYS A 4 1.39 20.29 28.93
CA CYS A 4 0.80 19.05 28.42
C CYS A 4 -0.45 19.45 27.64
N ASP A 5 -0.34 19.55 26.31
CA ASP A 5 -1.52 19.64 25.47
C ASP A 5 -2.14 18.24 25.44
N ARG A 6 -3.04 18.05 26.41
CA ARG A 6 -3.80 16.84 26.61
C ARG A 6 -4.96 16.91 25.62
N HIS A 7 -4.78 16.31 24.45
CA HIS A 7 -5.89 16.00 23.56
C HIS A 7 -6.73 14.87 24.18
N GLU A 8 -7.57 15.23 25.15
CA GLU A 8 -8.78 14.49 25.51
C GLU A 8 -9.90 14.97 24.59
N ASP A 9 -10.27 14.16 23.59
CA ASP A 9 -11.57 14.30 22.92
C ASP A 9 -12.16 12.91 22.63
N ALA A 10 -13.42 12.77 23.02
CA ALA A 10 -14.17 11.53 23.15
C ALA A 10 -14.47 10.86 21.80
N GLY A 11 -14.21 9.55 21.70
CA GLY A 11 -14.69 8.67 20.63
C GLY A 11 -13.78 8.51 19.40
N GLY A 12 -12.64 9.21 19.34
CA GLY A 12 -11.62 9.04 18.31
C GLY A 12 -10.49 8.13 18.77
N ILE A 13 -9.98 7.27 17.88
CA ILE A 13 -8.76 6.49 18.19
C ILE A 13 -7.59 7.46 18.36
N ILE A 14 -6.87 7.34 19.46
CA ILE A 14 -5.68 8.16 19.74
C ILE A 14 -4.46 7.49 19.13
N ILE A 15 -3.49 8.28 18.62
CA ILE A 15 -2.30 7.73 17.96
C ILE A 15 -1.52 6.73 18.81
N GLU A 16 -1.51 6.90 20.13
CA GLU A 16 -0.83 5.98 21.05
C GLU A 16 -1.43 4.56 20.98
N GLU A 17 -2.75 4.46 20.87
CA GLU A 17 -3.45 3.19 20.75
C GLU A 17 -3.17 2.54 19.39
N LEU A 18 -3.21 3.35 18.31
CA LEU A 18 -2.79 2.90 16.97
C LEU A 18 -1.37 2.34 16.98
N TYR A 19 -0.44 3.06 17.60
CA TYR A 19 0.95 2.64 17.73
C TYR A 19 1.05 1.30 18.45
N ARG A 20 0.45 1.21 19.65
CA ARG A 20 0.51 0.02 20.50
C ARG A 20 -0.06 -1.22 19.81
N GLU A 21 -1.16 -1.07 19.09
CA GLU A 21 -1.84 -2.18 18.42
C GLU A 21 -1.18 -2.59 17.10
N HIS A 22 -0.63 -1.64 16.34
CA HIS A 22 -0.27 -1.87 14.94
C HIS A 22 1.23 -1.78 14.65
N TRP A 23 2.08 -1.46 15.64
CA TRP A 23 3.53 -1.40 15.48
C TRP A 23 4.09 -2.67 14.82
N ALA A 24 3.78 -3.84 15.38
CA ALA A 24 4.29 -5.12 14.87
C ALA A 24 3.84 -5.40 13.42
N LEU A 25 2.63 -4.97 13.06
CA LEU A 25 2.10 -5.11 11.69
C LEU A 25 2.90 -4.24 10.72
N VAL A 26 3.08 -2.95 11.05
CA VAL A 26 3.79 -1.99 10.18
C VAL A 26 5.26 -2.38 10.04
N CYS A 27 5.94 -2.68 11.14
CA CYS A 27 7.32 -3.17 11.12
C CYS A 27 7.43 -4.47 10.33
N GLY A 28 6.54 -5.44 10.54
CA GLY A 28 6.55 -6.70 9.79
C GLY A 28 6.32 -6.52 8.29
N PHE A 29 5.42 -5.60 7.92
CA PHE A 29 5.16 -5.23 6.52
C PHE A 29 6.40 -4.64 5.83
N LEU A 30 7.09 -3.71 6.52
CA LEU A 30 8.29 -3.04 6.02
C LEU A 30 9.49 -3.99 5.99
N LEU A 31 9.68 -4.79 7.04
CA LEU A 31 10.78 -5.75 7.13
C LEU A 31 10.79 -6.76 5.98
N ARG A 32 9.60 -7.27 5.60
CA ARG A 32 9.47 -8.17 4.45
C ARG A 32 9.93 -7.54 3.13
N ARG A 33 9.89 -6.20 3.02
CA ARG A 33 10.17 -5.43 1.80
C ARG A 33 11.58 -4.85 1.78
N THR A 34 12.09 -4.36 2.91
CA THR A 34 13.44 -3.82 3.03
C THR A 34 14.48 -4.93 3.23
N ARG A 35 14.09 -6.04 3.87
CA ARG A 35 14.99 -7.10 4.37
C ARG A 35 16.09 -6.57 5.32
N ASP A 36 15.86 -5.40 5.89
CA ASP A 36 16.75 -4.71 6.81
C ASP A 36 15.92 -4.31 8.05
N PRO A 37 16.21 -4.90 9.24
CA PRO A 37 15.52 -4.59 10.48
C PRO A 37 15.59 -3.13 10.92
N HIS A 38 16.76 -2.50 10.78
CA HIS A 38 16.95 -1.12 11.21
C HIS A 38 16.19 -0.17 10.30
N LEU A 39 16.33 -0.34 8.99
CA LEU A 39 15.57 0.45 8.03
C LEU A 39 14.05 0.23 8.17
N ALA A 40 13.61 -1.00 8.47
CA ALA A 40 12.19 -1.27 8.69
C ALA A 40 11.63 -0.54 9.91
N GLU A 41 12.40 -0.49 11.00
CA GLU A 41 12.05 0.24 12.21
C GLU A 41 11.99 1.75 11.95
N ASP A 42 12.99 2.32 11.29
CA ASP A 42 13.04 3.74 10.94
C ASP A 42 11.83 4.15 10.08
N LEU A 43 11.52 3.36 9.05
CA LEU A 43 10.36 3.62 8.18
C LEU A 43 9.04 3.41 8.93
N ALA A 44 8.98 2.51 9.91
CA ALA A 44 7.81 2.33 10.75
C ALA A 44 7.59 3.55 11.66
N GLN A 45 8.65 4.07 12.27
CA GLN A 45 8.59 5.31 13.05
C GLN A 45 8.11 6.48 12.16
N GLU A 46 8.67 6.65 10.97
CA GLU A 46 8.23 7.68 10.02
C GLU A 46 6.74 7.49 9.63
N THR A 47 6.29 6.25 9.49
CA THR A 47 4.88 5.92 9.23
C THR A 47 3.97 6.46 10.33
N PHE A 48 4.28 6.18 11.60
CA PHE A 48 3.46 6.67 12.72
C PHE A 48 3.56 8.19 12.89
N VAL A 49 4.73 8.80 12.61
CA VAL A 49 4.85 10.26 12.54
C VAL A 49 3.95 10.84 11.45
N LYS A 50 3.90 10.25 10.25
CA LYS A 50 2.96 10.71 9.20
C LYS A 50 1.51 10.43 9.58
N ALA A 51 1.25 9.33 10.27
CA ALA A 51 -0.08 8.98 10.76
C ALA A 51 -0.62 9.99 11.77
N THR A 52 0.20 10.55 12.69
CA THR A 52 -0.27 11.61 13.62
C THR A 52 -0.94 12.78 12.89
N ARG A 53 -0.34 13.21 11.77
CA ARG A 53 -0.84 14.32 10.96
C ARG A 53 -2.07 13.92 10.15
N ALA A 54 -2.04 12.72 9.58
CA ALA A 54 -3.13 12.20 8.75
C ALA A 54 -4.39 11.84 9.57
N LEU A 55 -4.23 11.55 10.87
CA LEU A 55 -5.31 11.16 11.78
C LEU A 55 -6.38 12.26 11.90
N LEU A 56 -5.98 13.54 11.80
CA LEU A 56 -6.91 14.69 11.85
C LEU A 56 -7.96 14.67 10.74
N GLY A 57 -7.66 14.04 9.60
CA GLY A 57 -8.58 13.89 8.47
C GLY A 57 -9.21 12.49 8.36
N TRP A 58 -8.90 11.59 9.29
CA TRP A 58 -9.35 10.21 9.22
C TRP A 58 -10.82 10.09 9.64
N ARG A 59 -11.65 9.56 8.74
CA ARG A 59 -13.11 9.43 8.94
C ARG A 59 -13.53 8.04 9.45
N GLY A 60 -12.61 7.33 10.07
CA GLY A 60 -12.81 5.93 10.49
C GLY A 60 -12.54 4.91 9.37
N GLY A 61 -12.83 3.65 9.66
CA GLY A 61 -12.51 2.51 8.81
C GLY A 61 -11.55 1.54 9.51
N ASN A 62 -10.84 0.72 8.73
CA ASN A 62 -9.86 -0.21 9.30
C ASN A 62 -8.53 0.54 9.57
N PRO A 63 -8.01 0.59 10.81
CA PRO A 63 -6.79 1.32 11.10
C PRO A 63 -5.53 0.65 10.56
N ALA A 64 -5.46 -0.69 10.63
CA ALA A 64 -4.35 -1.48 10.10
C ALA A 64 -4.13 -1.18 8.61
N ALA A 65 -5.21 -1.22 7.85
CA ALA A 65 -5.24 -0.87 6.44
C ALA A 65 -4.66 0.51 6.14
N TRP A 66 -5.16 1.50 6.87
CA TRP A 66 -4.81 2.90 6.68
C TRP A 66 -3.33 3.14 7.00
N LEU A 67 -2.83 2.52 8.06
CA LEU A 67 -1.41 2.53 8.41
C LEU A 67 -0.53 1.87 7.33
N LEU A 68 -0.97 0.74 6.77
CA LEU A 68 -0.24 0.06 5.70
C LEU A 68 -0.15 0.89 4.42
N VAL A 69 -1.17 1.70 4.10
CA VAL A 69 -1.11 2.68 2.99
C VAL A 69 -0.05 3.74 3.26
N ILE A 70 0.01 4.29 4.48
CA ILE A 70 1.01 5.29 4.85
C ILE A 70 2.42 4.67 4.80
N ALA A 71 2.59 3.46 5.33
CA ALA A 71 3.86 2.73 5.34
C ALA A 71 4.39 2.47 3.93
N ARG A 72 3.49 2.10 3.01
CA ARG A 72 3.83 1.93 1.59
C ARG A 72 4.33 3.24 0.98
N ASN A 73 3.69 4.37 1.27
CA ASN A 73 4.13 5.66 0.74
C ASN A 73 5.50 6.08 1.29
N VAL A 74 5.73 5.86 2.59
CA VAL A 74 7.04 6.04 3.23
C VAL A 74 8.13 5.21 2.54
N LEU A 75 7.86 3.92 2.30
CA LEU A 75 8.81 3.03 1.62
C LEU A 75 9.11 3.50 0.18
N VAL A 76 8.09 3.89 -0.57
CA VAL A 76 8.26 4.40 -1.95
C VAL A 76 9.10 5.68 -1.96
N ASP A 77 8.84 6.60 -1.03
CA ASP A 77 9.63 7.83 -0.89
C ASP A 77 11.09 7.53 -0.58
N GLN A 78 11.37 6.55 0.29
CA GLN A 78 12.72 6.14 0.63
C GLN A 78 13.44 5.51 -0.56
N VAL A 79 12.79 4.61 -1.31
CA VAL A 79 13.37 4.02 -2.54
C VAL A 79 13.67 5.11 -3.56
N ARG A 80 12.76 6.08 -3.74
CA ARG A 80 12.97 7.23 -4.64
C ARG A 80 14.15 8.10 -4.18
N ARG A 81 14.29 8.34 -2.88
CA ARG A 81 15.41 9.11 -2.31
C ARG A 81 16.73 8.37 -2.55
N HIS A 82 16.80 7.10 -2.20
CA HIS A 82 18.00 6.29 -2.35
C HIS A 82 18.47 6.21 -3.82
N ARG A 83 17.54 6.12 -4.78
CA ARG A 83 17.88 6.19 -6.22
C ARG A 83 18.49 7.53 -6.62
N ARG A 84 17.95 8.66 -6.14
CA ARG A 84 18.49 10.00 -6.41
C ARG A 84 19.88 10.17 -5.81
N GLU A 85 20.12 9.63 -4.61
CA GLU A 85 21.45 9.65 -3.97
C GLU A 85 22.49 8.85 -4.75
N LEU A 86 22.07 7.75 -5.37
CA LEU A 86 22.91 6.92 -6.25
C LEU A 86 23.00 7.44 -7.69
N ASP A 87 22.42 8.62 -7.97
CA ASP A 87 22.32 9.24 -9.30
C ASP A 87 21.80 8.28 -10.38
N LEU A 88 20.91 7.37 -9.98
CA LEU A 88 20.34 6.38 -10.90
C LEU A 88 19.30 7.06 -11.78
N PRO A 89 19.48 7.07 -13.12
CA PRO A 89 18.52 7.68 -14.03
C PRO A 89 17.13 7.07 -13.85
N HIS A 90 16.10 7.87 -14.12
CA HIS A 90 14.73 7.37 -14.11
C HIS A 90 14.60 6.21 -15.12
N PRO A 91 13.79 5.17 -14.87
CA PRO A 91 13.54 4.11 -15.86
C PRO A 91 13.19 4.66 -17.25
N ASP A 92 12.47 5.79 -17.30
CA ASP A 92 12.07 6.48 -18.53
C ASP A 92 13.22 7.27 -19.19
N GLU A 93 14.23 7.68 -18.43
CA GLU A 93 15.40 8.43 -18.92
C GLU A 93 16.49 7.51 -19.49
N LEU A 94 16.45 6.22 -19.17
CA LEU A 94 17.42 5.23 -19.64
C LEU A 94 17.27 4.91 -21.15
N GLY A 95 16.27 5.47 -21.85
CA GLY A 95 15.99 5.16 -23.26
C GLY A 95 15.66 3.69 -23.51
N VAL A 96 15.42 2.94 -22.43
CA VAL A 96 15.01 1.54 -22.47
C VAL A 96 13.55 1.55 -22.91
N PRO A 97 13.17 0.78 -23.95
CA PRO A 97 11.78 0.67 -24.36
C PRO A 97 10.92 0.35 -23.12
N PRO A 98 9.72 0.96 -22.98
CA PRO A 98 8.81 0.56 -21.90
C PRO A 98 8.67 -0.96 -21.94
N LEU A 99 9.00 -1.59 -20.80
CA LEU A 99 9.08 -3.04 -20.62
C LEU A 99 7.94 -3.75 -21.37
N HIS A 100 8.27 -4.53 -22.41
CA HIS A 100 7.42 -5.47 -23.17
C HIS A 100 6.04 -4.95 -23.65
N VAL A 101 5.67 -5.21 -24.90
CA VAL A 101 4.31 -4.96 -25.44
C VAL A 101 3.22 -5.59 -24.54
N GLU A 102 3.56 -6.69 -23.86
CA GLU A 102 2.76 -7.32 -22.80
C GLU A 102 2.40 -6.34 -21.67
N SER A 103 3.27 -5.44 -21.22
CA SER A 103 2.94 -4.50 -20.14
C SER A 103 1.96 -3.40 -20.55
N LEU A 104 1.95 -2.99 -21.82
CA LEU A 104 0.92 -2.08 -22.35
C LEU A 104 -0.43 -2.81 -22.45
N ALA A 105 -0.44 -4.04 -22.97
CA ALA A 105 -1.64 -4.87 -23.02
C ALA A 105 -2.18 -5.19 -21.61
N VAL A 106 -1.31 -5.43 -20.62
CA VAL A 106 -1.68 -5.59 -19.21
C VAL A 106 -2.32 -4.30 -18.67
N ARG A 107 -1.77 -3.12 -18.98
CA ARG A 107 -2.34 -1.83 -18.54
C ARG A 107 -3.71 -1.58 -19.14
N ASP A 108 -3.87 -1.80 -20.45
CA ASP A 108 -5.17 -1.66 -21.12
C ASP A 108 -6.20 -2.64 -20.58
N ALA A 109 -5.82 -3.89 -20.35
CA ALA A 109 -6.70 -4.90 -19.74
C ALA A 109 -7.10 -4.49 -18.31
N LEU A 110 -6.18 -3.96 -17.51
CA LEU A 110 -6.49 -3.42 -16.18
C LEU A 110 -7.43 -2.21 -16.26
N ASP A 111 -7.23 -1.30 -17.21
CA ASP A 111 -8.05 -0.09 -17.35
C ASP A 111 -9.47 -0.35 -17.85
N ARG A 112 -9.69 -1.50 -18.49
CA ARG A 112 -11.02 -1.98 -18.89
C ARG A 112 -11.74 -2.75 -17.78
N LEU A 113 -11.06 -3.13 -16.70
CA LEU A 113 -11.72 -3.78 -15.56
C LEU A 113 -12.59 -2.80 -14.76
N PRO A 114 -13.68 -3.30 -14.14
CA PRO A 114 -14.36 -2.59 -13.08
C PRO A 114 -13.37 -2.11 -12.03
N GLU A 115 -13.56 -0.88 -11.55
CA GLU A 115 -12.64 -0.20 -10.64
C GLU A 115 -12.29 -1.05 -9.41
N GLU A 116 -13.27 -1.76 -8.86
CA GLU A 116 -13.08 -2.64 -7.71
C GLU A 116 -12.12 -3.81 -8.02
N HIS A 117 -12.25 -4.45 -9.18
CA HIS A 117 -11.37 -5.54 -9.61
C HIS A 117 -9.96 -5.04 -9.88
N ARG A 118 -9.83 -3.88 -10.56
CA ARG A 118 -8.54 -3.24 -10.81
C ARG A 118 -7.82 -2.91 -9.51
N ARG A 119 -8.52 -2.31 -8.54
CA ARG A 119 -7.97 -2.00 -7.21
C ARG A 119 -7.49 -3.26 -6.50
N LEU A 120 -8.29 -4.34 -6.48
CA LEU A 120 -7.90 -5.60 -5.84
C LEU A 120 -6.66 -6.23 -6.48
N LEU A 121 -6.58 -6.27 -7.82
CA LEU A 121 -5.40 -6.80 -8.51
C LEU A 121 -4.17 -5.93 -8.30
N THR A 122 -4.35 -4.61 -8.27
CA THR A 122 -3.27 -3.65 -7.97
C THR A 122 -2.70 -3.92 -6.59
N LEU A 123 -3.56 -3.98 -5.56
CA LEU A 123 -3.15 -4.24 -4.19
C LEU A 123 -2.38 -5.57 -4.05
N VAL A 124 -2.85 -6.64 -4.69
CA VAL A 124 -2.25 -7.98 -4.54
C VAL A 124 -1.00 -8.17 -5.38
N TYR A 125 -1.03 -7.84 -6.67
CA TYR A 125 0.03 -8.20 -7.62
C TYR A 125 1.05 -7.10 -7.82
N PHE A 126 0.65 -5.83 -7.74
CA PHE A 126 1.55 -4.69 -7.95
C PHE A 126 2.08 -4.15 -6.62
N GLU A 127 1.25 -4.10 -5.58
CA GLU A 127 1.64 -3.59 -4.26
C GLU A 127 2.05 -4.70 -3.28
N GLY A 128 1.83 -5.97 -3.65
CA GLY A 128 2.29 -7.14 -2.91
C GLY A 128 1.59 -7.35 -1.57
N PHE A 129 0.39 -6.80 -1.39
CA PHE A 129 -0.41 -7.07 -0.19
C PHE A 129 -0.94 -8.50 -0.22
N SER A 130 -0.83 -9.18 0.91
CA SER A 130 -1.48 -10.47 1.12
C SER A 130 -3.01 -10.30 1.13
N LEU A 131 -3.74 -11.36 0.85
CA LEU A 131 -5.21 -11.33 0.89
C LEU A 131 -5.75 -10.93 2.28
N VAL A 132 -5.01 -11.22 3.35
CA VAL A 132 -5.36 -10.83 4.72
C VAL A 132 -5.21 -9.32 4.91
N GLU A 133 -4.11 -8.74 4.43
CA GLU A 133 -3.90 -7.29 4.45
C GLU A 133 -4.94 -6.59 3.57
N VAL A 134 -5.24 -7.10 2.37
CA VAL A 134 -6.29 -6.54 1.50
C VAL A 134 -7.68 -6.63 2.14
N ALA A 135 -7.97 -7.71 2.88
CA ALA A 135 -9.21 -7.84 3.64
C ALA A 135 -9.33 -6.80 4.75
N ALA A 136 -8.25 -6.57 5.49
CA ALA A 136 -8.18 -5.45 6.42
C ALA A 136 -8.39 -4.12 5.67
N MET A 137 -7.71 -3.92 4.54
CA MET A 137 -7.78 -2.71 3.70
C MET A 137 -9.13 -2.37 3.13
N THR A 138 -9.91 -3.38 2.79
CA THR A 138 -11.22 -3.20 2.17
C THR A 138 -12.36 -3.30 3.17
N GLY A 139 -12.08 -3.58 4.45
CA GLY A 139 -13.11 -3.84 5.48
C GLY A 139 -13.93 -5.10 5.19
N ARG A 140 -13.40 -6.03 4.38
CA ARG A 140 -14.09 -7.23 3.92
C ARG A 140 -13.55 -8.46 4.64
N LYS A 141 -14.36 -9.52 4.71
CA LYS A 141 -13.88 -10.82 5.20
C LYS A 141 -12.78 -11.37 4.28
N HIS A 142 -11.77 -12.01 4.85
CA HIS A 142 -10.68 -12.64 4.08
C HIS A 142 -11.20 -13.59 2.98
N THR A 143 -12.23 -14.38 3.29
CA THR A 143 -12.88 -15.27 2.32
C THR A 143 -13.55 -14.49 1.17
N ALA A 144 -14.17 -13.36 1.45
CA ALA A 144 -14.78 -12.49 0.44
C ALA A 144 -13.72 -11.85 -0.46
N VAL A 145 -12.60 -11.39 0.11
CA VAL A 145 -11.46 -10.87 -0.68
C VAL A 145 -10.84 -11.95 -1.54
N LYS A 146 -10.63 -13.17 -1.02
CA LYS A 146 -10.14 -14.31 -1.80
C LYS A 146 -11.03 -14.57 -3.02
N THR A 147 -12.35 -14.62 -2.83
CA THR A 147 -13.30 -14.81 -3.94
C THR A 147 -13.32 -13.62 -4.89
N ALA A 148 -13.26 -12.39 -4.40
CA ALA A 148 -13.25 -11.19 -5.23
C ALA A 148 -11.97 -11.09 -6.09
N VAL A 149 -10.80 -11.40 -5.53
CA VAL A 149 -9.53 -11.48 -6.27
C VAL A 149 -9.57 -12.60 -7.31
N TRP A 150 -10.16 -13.76 -6.99
CA TRP A 150 -10.35 -14.84 -7.97
C TRP A 150 -11.21 -14.38 -9.16
N ARG A 151 -12.34 -13.69 -8.90
CA ARG A 151 -13.18 -13.11 -9.96
C ARG A 151 -12.46 -12.02 -10.76
N ALA A 152 -11.71 -11.16 -10.08
CA ALA A 152 -10.93 -10.11 -10.73
C ALA A 152 -9.87 -10.71 -11.68
N ARG A 153 -9.21 -11.81 -11.29
CA ARG A 153 -8.28 -12.54 -12.16
C ARG A 153 -8.96 -13.15 -13.38
N ALA A 154 -10.14 -13.75 -13.21
CA ALA A 154 -10.89 -14.31 -14.33
C ALA A 154 -11.27 -13.21 -15.33
N ALA A 155 -11.83 -12.10 -14.84
CA ALA A 155 -12.16 -10.95 -15.67
C ALA A 155 -10.94 -10.33 -16.37
N PHE A 156 -9.79 -10.30 -15.69
CA PHE A 156 -8.53 -9.86 -16.29
C PHE A 156 -8.08 -10.82 -17.41
N ALA A 157 -8.14 -12.13 -17.17
CA ALA A 157 -7.76 -13.14 -18.15
C ALA A 157 -8.66 -13.12 -19.39
N ASP A 158 -9.96 -12.85 -19.24
CA ASP A 158 -10.88 -12.71 -20.38
C ASP A 158 -10.53 -11.49 -21.24
N LEU A 159 -10.13 -10.37 -20.61
CA LEU A 159 -9.76 -9.14 -21.31
C LEU A 159 -8.35 -9.19 -21.92
N TYR A 160 -7.42 -9.88 -21.27
CA TYR A 160 -6.03 -10.05 -21.71
C TYR A 160 -5.85 -11.24 -22.68
N GLY A 161 -6.77 -12.20 -22.65
CA GLY A 161 -6.77 -13.36 -23.56
C GLY A 161 -7.60 -13.17 -24.82
N GLY A 162 -8.34 -12.06 -24.94
CA GLY A 162 -8.97 -11.65 -26.20
C GLY A 162 -7.92 -11.24 -27.24
N PRO A 163 -8.17 -11.40 -28.55
CA PRO A 163 -7.19 -11.09 -29.58
C PRO A 163 -6.73 -9.63 -29.44
N HIS A 164 -5.45 -9.47 -29.12
CA HIS A 164 -4.74 -8.21 -29.22
C HIS A 164 -4.23 -8.13 -30.67
N ASP A 165 -4.98 -7.43 -31.52
CA ASP A 165 -4.55 -7.07 -32.88
C ASP A 165 -3.33 -6.13 -32.86
#